data_AF-A0A1F8V4N1-F1
#
_entry.id   AF-A0A1F8V4N1-F1
#
_cell.length_a   1.000
_cell.length_b   1.000
_cell.length_c   1.000
_cell.angle_alpha   90.00
_cell.angle_beta   90.00
_cell.angle_gamma   90.00
#
_symmetry.space_group_name_H-M   'P 1'
#
loop_
_entity.id
_entity.type
_entity.pdbx_description
1 polymer ?
#
loop_
_entity_poly.entity_id
_entity_poly.type
_entity_poly.pdbx_seq_one_letter_code
_entity_poly.pdbx_strand_id
1 'polypeptide(L)'
;MTGMLLITSSLPIAIAAFFLGSLVEGDVNKVNIMRGIKKSTQKDYLLMLLAKRKIAELLQSKNNADLPPFFTLYKEQLNYHNQLKAIHSHDPEYQQQLADAKQRLVDMRRYFIKMMDTQPADDIVKNPLLTNLCHYMNIDEFKSTFKHKLYCIRASSVVSFFAGIGTGFITAYATQSGVTTFLAAFGITAASTTMAVTVIPLAIAAGIAYLYISFNNIHEMITDELVKKYGGKTKNFFTTIDRNHLFLDISKKILFALLALAVIGLGLFITAATAGTWWHGVKHGAQLISYLKDFSNLIRFVTVPFVAISALLFNFKNSLQTIWEVLEINIPKKISEIRHKIKETRQNEPDMEFYNPFRFIKLTLEIPLQFAIFIGHLIAVGAMTDRISTVHPAAVAAMGAITEGAEDLHYIMPAGTAHRCNHNHGGFISGFVKILFAFSGVSLLDALWRYAFSQKTFSESMNAAFGRQGHHHGHSHAALPRVPTMPANWKKQEMLLKIEDEQQRYQHAYGKKAKAKAQEMQTLHNHLEKAMVNNGPPEPDNTLTSFLSEQKLASIGNNRSMLFPRTTTRGAQFLARMEKQYSDLRLLPAVG
;
A
#
# COMPACT_ATOMS: atom_id res chain seq x y z
N MET A 1 -46.04 11.06 -20.74
CA MET A 1 -44.94 11.94 -21.22
C MET A 1 -44.18 12.65 -20.09
N THR A 2 -44.80 12.99 -18.96
CA THR A 2 -44.14 13.64 -17.80
C THR A 2 -43.09 12.78 -17.08
N GLY A 3 -43.25 11.44 -17.05
CA GLY A 3 -42.24 10.54 -16.46
C GLY A 3 -40.94 10.41 -17.26
N MET A 4 -41.00 10.53 -18.60
CA MET A 4 -39.82 10.49 -19.47
C MET A 4 -38.94 11.73 -19.29
N LEU A 5 -39.56 12.89 -19.09
CA LEU A 5 -38.89 14.17 -18.83
C LEU A 5 -38.20 14.23 -17.45
N LEU A 6 -38.76 13.55 -16.44
CA LEU A 6 -38.14 13.42 -15.12
C LEU A 6 -36.93 12.48 -15.13
N ILE A 7 -36.98 11.42 -15.94
CA ILE A 7 -35.83 10.51 -16.11
C ILE A 7 -34.72 11.21 -16.90
N THR A 8 -35.03 11.89 -18.01
CA THR A 8 -34.02 12.59 -18.82
C THR A 8 -33.40 13.80 -18.14
N SER A 9 -34.11 14.51 -17.26
CA SER A 9 -33.52 15.63 -16.49
C SER A 9 -32.56 15.16 -15.39
N SER A 10 -32.77 13.96 -14.82
CA SER A 10 -31.86 13.36 -13.84
C SER A 10 -30.64 12.66 -14.48
N LEU A 11 -30.69 12.38 -15.78
CA LEU A 11 -29.69 11.57 -16.47
C LEU A 11 -28.31 12.26 -16.62
N PRO A 12 -28.21 13.55 -17.00
CA PRO A 12 -26.94 14.27 -17.00
C PRO A 12 -26.28 14.30 -15.62
N ILE A 13 -27.08 14.44 -14.56
CA ILE A 13 -26.61 14.44 -13.17
C ILE A 13 -26.08 13.05 -12.79
N ALA A 14 -26.79 11.98 -13.16
CA ALA A 14 -26.35 10.61 -12.91
C ALA A 14 -25.07 10.25 -13.67
N ILE A 15 -24.95 10.67 -14.93
CA ILE A 15 -23.74 10.48 -15.75
C ILE A 15 -22.57 11.27 -15.17
N ALA A 16 -22.78 12.55 -14.85
CA ALA A 16 -21.76 13.38 -14.21
C ALA A 16 -21.34 12.79 -12.87
N ALA A 17 -22.29 12.32 -12.06
CA ALA A 17 -22.01 11.67 -10.80
C ALA A 17 -21.18 10.39 -10.98
N PHE A 18 -21.53 9.55 -11.96
CA PHE A 18 -20.78 8.33 -12.28
C PHE A 18 -19.33 8.64 -12.68
N PHE A 19 -19.12 9.61 -13.57
CA PHE A 19 -17.77 9.99 -13.99
C PHE A 19 -16.99 10.64 -12.86
N LEU A 20 -17.56 11.61 -12.15
CA LEU A 20 -16.88 12.31 -11.05
C LEU A 20 -16.57 11.37 -9.88
N GLY A 21 -17.49 10.48 -9.51
CA GLY A 21 -17.27 9.42 -8.52
C GLY A 21 -16.16 8.46 -8.96
N SER A 22 -16.26 7.91 -10.17
CA SER A 22 -15.26 6.96 -10.70
C SER A 22 -13.85 7.55 -10.84
N LEU A 23 -13.75 8.84 -11.18
CA LEU A 23 -12.48 9.54 -11.32
C LEU A 23 -11.79 9.73 -9.96
N VAL A 24 -12.53 10.10 -8.91
CA VAL A 24 -11.98 10.31 -7.56
C VAL A 24 -11.70 8.97 -6.86
N GLU A 25 -12.69 8.08 -6.83
CA GLU A 25 -12.59 6.78 -6.15
C GLU A 25 -11.63 5.81 -6.85
N GLY A 26 -11.48 5.91 -8.17
CA GLY A 26 -10.68 4.97 -8.97
C GLY A 26 -9.22 4.89 -8.53
N ASP A 27 -8.60 6.01 -8.17
CA ASP A 27 -7.20 6.06 -7.77
C ASP A 27 -6.98 5.55 -6.33
N VAL A 28 -7.88 5.93 -5.42
CA VAL A 28 -7.88 5.44 -4.04
C VAL A 28 -8.09 3.92 -4.02
N ASN A 29 -9.09 3.45 -4.76
CA ASN A 29 -9.42 2.03 -4.87
C ASN A 29 -8.31 1.25 -5.56
N LYS A 30 -7.71 1.75 -6.65
CA LYS A 30 -6.60 1.07 -7.34
C LYS A 30 -5.42 0.80 -6.40
N VAL A 31 -5.03 1.78 -5.60
CA VAL A 31 -3.92 1.62 -4.65
C VAL A 31 -4.28 0.58 -3.58
N ASN A 32 -5.50 0.63 -3.04
CA ASN A 32 -5.98 -0.32 -2.03
C ASN A 32 -6.10 -1.74 -2.57
N ILE A 33 -6.64 -1.92 -3.78
CA ILE A 33 -6.73 -3.22 -4.48
C ILE A 33 -5.33 -3.80 -4.68
N MET A 34 -4.40 -3.02 -5.23
CA MET A 34 -3.04 -3.48 -5.51
C MET A 34 -2.29 -3.87 -4.23
N ARG A 35 -2.49 -3.10 -3.15
CA ARG A 35 -1.96 -3.46 -1.82
C ARG A 35 -2.62 -4.72 -1.28
N GLY A 36 -3.93 -4.85 -1.40
CA GLY A 36 -4.69 -6.04 -0.98
C GLY A 36 -4.19 -7.32 -1.65
N ILE A 37 -4.03 -7.31 -2.98
CA ILE A 37 -3.49 -8.42 -3.78
C ILE A 37 -2.07 -8.77 -3.31
N LYS A 38 -1.21 -7.76 -3.15
CA LYS A 38 0.17 -7.99 -2.70
C LYS A 38 0.22 -8.61 -1.31
N LYS A 39 -0.65 -8.17 -0.40
CA LYS A 39 -0.74 -8.69 0.97
C LYS A 39 -1.31 -10.12 1.01
N SER A 40 -2.29 -10.43 0.16
CA SER A 40 -2.92 -11.77 0.11
C SER A 40 -2.01 -12.83 -0.52
N THR A 41 -1.21 -12.44 -1.51
CA THR A 41 -0.32 -13.37 -2.25
C THR A 41 0.97 -13.68 -1.50
N GLN A 42 1.39 -12.82 -0.57
CA GLN A 42 2.61 -13.01 0.22
C GLN A 42 2.29 -13.74 1.53
N LYS A 43 2.46 -15.07 1.55
CA LYS A 43 2.16 -15.95 2.71
C LYS A 43 2.73 -15.43 4.04
N ASP A 44 3.93 -14.85 4.02
CA ASP A 44 4.61 -14.35 5.23
C ASP A 44 4.52 -12.84 5.40
N TYR A 45 3.71 -12.11 4.62
CA TYR A 45 3.69 -10.64 4.67
C TYR A 45 3.38 -10.11 6.06
N LEU A 46 2.33 -10.65 6.69
CA LEU A 46 1.97 -10.27 8.06
C LEU A 46 3.10 -10.57 9.03
N LEU A 47 3.68 -11.77 8.91
CA LEU A 47 4.77 -12.25 9.74
C LEU A 47 5.96 -11.31 9.66
N MET A 48 6.35 -10.97 8.44
CA MET A 48 7.39 -10.02 8.09
C MET A 48 7.12 -8.61 8.61
N LEU A 49 5.87 -8.16 8.54
CA LEU A 49 5.45 -6.85 9.03
C LEU A 49 5.50 -6.77 10.56
N LEU A 50 5.00 -7.80 11.24
CA LEU A 50 5.02 -7.88 12.71
C LEU A 50 6.46 -8.02 13.22
N ALA A 51 7.28 -8.86 12.59
CA ALA A 51 8.70 -8.98 12.87
C ALA A 51 9.43 -7.64 12.72
N LYS A 52 9.23 -6.95 11.58
CA LYS A 52 9.79 -5.62 11.34
C LYS A 52 9.45 -4.65 12.47
N ARG A 53 8.20 -4.65 12.92
CA ARG A 53 7.73 -3.73 13.97
C ARG A 53 8.28 -4.10 15.35
N LYS A 54 8.30 -5.38 15.69
CA LYS A 54 8.84 -5.81 16.99
C LYS A 54 10.32 -5.48 17.10
N ILE A 55 11.08 -5.72 16.02
CA ILE A 55 12.48 -5.29 15.93
C ILE A 55 12.60 -3.78 16.14
N ALA A 56 11.75 -2.97 15.49
CA ALA A 56 11.78 -1.51 15.64
C ALA A 56 11.47 -1.04 17.07
N GLU A 57 10.48 -1.64 17.74
CA GLU A 57 10.15 -1.37 19.14
C GLU A 57 11.32 -1.70 20.09
N LEU A 58 11.95 -2.86 19.89
CA LEU A 58 13.11 -3.30 20.67
C LEU A 58 14.33 -2.39 20.47
N LEU A 59 14.52 -1.86 19.25
CA LEU A 59 15.57 -0.89 18.95
C LEU A 59 15.33 0.50 19.56
N GLN A 60 14.09 0.85 19.91
CA GLN A 60 13.72 2.15 20.49
C GLN A 60 13.62 2.14 22.02
N SER A 61 13.23 1.01 22.60
CA SER A 61 12.88 0.91 24.02
C SER A 61 14.06 0.72 24.97
N LYS A 62 15.25 0.34 24.46
CA LYS A 62 16.40 0.00 25.30
C LYS A 62 17.68 0.71 24.83
N ASN A 63 18.58 0.94 25.78
CA ASN A 63 19.90 1.52 25.51
C ASN A 63 20.71 0.62 24.57
N ASN A 64 21.51 1.23 23.69
CA ASN A 64 22.26 0.50 22.65
C ASN A 64 23.26 -0.52 23.22
N ALA A 65 23.72 -0.32 24.47
CA ALA A 65 24.75 -1.16 25.10
C ALA A 65 24.26 -2.59 25.42
N ASP A 66 22.95 -2.79 25.59
CA ASP A 66 22.37 -4.08 25.99
C ASP A 66 21.78 -4.86 24.81
N LEU A 67 21.88 -4.34 23.58
CA LEU A 67 21.27 -4.97 22.41
C LEU A 67 22.02 -6.25 22.00
N PRO A 68 21.32 -7.39 21.87
CA PRO A 68 21.91 -8.60 21.33
C PRO A 68 22.53 -8.38 19.93
N PRO A 69 23.57 -9.15 19.55
CA PRO A 69 24.33 -8.96 18.31
C PRO A 69 23.46 -8.87 17.04
N PHE A 70 22.40 -9.68 16.96
CA PHE A 70 21.45 -9.65 15.85
C PHE A 70 20.82 -8.27 15.62
N PHE A 71 20.40 -7.58 16.70
CA PHE A 71 19.71 -6.29 16.59
C PHE A 71 20.67 -5.18 16.19
N THR A 72 21.92 -5.23 16.66
CA THR A 72 22.99 -4.31 16.25
C THR A 72 23.26 -4.42 14.75
N LEU A 73 23.45 -5.65 14.25
CA LEU A 73 23.62 -5.91 12.82
C LEU A 73 22.41 -5.44 12.00
N TYR A 74 21.20 -5.68 12.50
CA TYR A 74 19.98 -5.25 11.82
C TYR A 74 19.90 -3.72 11.75
N LYS A 75 20.28 -3.03 12.83
CA LYS A 75 20.30 -1.56 12.90
C LYS A 75 21.31 -0.97 11.91
N GLU A 76 22.52 -1.54 11.83
CA GLU A 76 23.53 -1.14 10.85
C GLU A 76 23.03 -1.32 9.40
N GLN A 77 22.46 -2.48 9.10
CA GLN A 77 21.90 -2.76 7.78
C GLN A 77 20.73 -1.84 7.44
N LEU A 78 19.89 -1.50 8.43
CA LEU A 78 18.78 -0.56 8.26
C LEU A 78 19.29 0.85 7.98
N ASN A 79 20.32 1.30 8.70
CA ASN A 79 20.96 2.58 8.48
C ASN A 79 21.60 2.66 7.09
N TYR A 80 22.32 1.61 6.66
CA TYR A 80 22.89 1.51 5.32
C TYR A 80 21.82 1.61 4.23
N HIS A 81 20.72 0.85 4.34
CA HIS A 81 19.60 0.95 3.41
C HIS A 81 18.98 2.36 3.37
N ASN A 82 18.85 3.02 4.52
CA ASN A 82 18.28 4.37 4.60
C ASN A 82 19.22 5.42 4.00
N GLN A 83 20.53 5.30 4.23
CA GLN A 83 21.56 6.15 3.62
C GLN A 83 21.56 5.98 2.10
N LEU A 84 21.54 4.74 1.60
CA LEU A 84 21.38 4.48 0.18
C LEU A 84 20.11 5.17 -0.31
N LYS A 85 18.94 4.86 0.24
CA LYS A 85 17.66 5.43 -0.20
C LYS A 85 17.64 6.97 -0.25
N ALA A 86 18.37 7.64 0.64
CA ALA A 86 18.48 9.10 0.68
C ALA A 86 19.24 9.69 -0.52
N ILE A 87 20.20 8.97 -1.10
CA ILE A 87 21.01 9.42 -2.25
C ILE A 87 20.19 9.49 -3.55
N HIS A 88 19.19 8.61 -3.70
CA HIS A 88 18.25 8.59 -4.82
C HIS A 88 18.91 8.68 -6.22
N SER A 89 19.78 7.70 -6.56
CA SER A 89 20.43 7.60 -7.87
C SER A 89 19.70 6.62 -8.81
N HIS A 90 19.73 6.88 -10.12
CA HIS A 90 19.18 5.97 -11.15
C HIS A 90 20.23 5.01 -11.74
N ASP A 91 21.47 5.08 -11.24
CA ASP A 91 22.56 4.18 -11.66
C ASP A 91 22.18 2.71 -11.39
N PRO A 92 22.27 1.81 -12.39
CA PRO A 92 22.01 0.39 -12.23
C PRO A 92 22.76 -0.28 -11.07
N GLU A 93 24.02 0.08 -10.84
CA GLU A 93 24.83 -0.52 -9.75
C GLU A 93 24.28 -0.11 -8.38
N TYR A 94 23.96 1.18 -8.24
CA TYR A 94 23.34 1.70 -7.03
C TYR A 94 21.94 1.10 -6.79
N GLN A 95 21.12 0.98 -7.84
CA GLN A 95 19.79 0.36 -7.75
C GLN A 95 19.89 -1.10 -7.33
N GLN A 96 20.92 -1.81 -7.81
CA GLN A 96 21.22 -3.17 -7.38
C GLN A 96 21.63 -3.20 -5.90
N GLN A 97 22.55 -2.34 -5.45
CA GLN A 97 22.94 -2.26 -4.04
C GLN A 97 21.76 -1.94 -3.12
N LEU A 98 20.86 -1.04 -3.55
CA LEU A 98 19.63 -0.71 -2.82
C LEU A 98 18.68 -1.92 -2.74
N ALA A 99 18.52 -2.66 -3.84
CA ALA A 99 17.75 -3.90 -3.88
C ALA A 99 18.36 -4.96 -2.95
N ASP A 100 19.67 -5.17 -2.99
CA ASP A 100 20.38 -6.14 -2.16
C ASP A 100 20.30 -5.76 -0.68
N ALA A 101 20.47 -4.49 -0.35
CA ALA A 101 20.35 -4.00 1.02
C ALA A 101 18.93 -4.21 1.58
N LYS A 102 17.91 -3.99 0.75
CA LYS A 102 16.51 -4.25 1.08
C LYS A 102 16.22 -5.74 1.23
N GLN A 103 16.78 -6.57 0.35
CA GLN A 103 16.62 -8.02 0.41
C GLN A 103 17.27 -8.59 1.68
N ARG A 104 18.47 -8.13 2.05
CA ARG A 104 19.10 -8.55 3.30
C ARG A 104 18.25 -8.22 4.53
N LEU A 105 17.60 -7.05 4.57
CA LEU A 105 16.64 -6.72 5.64
C LEU A 105 15.42 -7.65 5.66
N VAL A 106 15.01 -8.17 4.50
CA VAL A 106 13.94 -9.17 4.41
C VAL A 106 14.43 -10.50 4.99
N ASP A 107 15.62 -10.94 4.60
CA ASP A 107 16.20 -12.20 5.07
C ASP A 107 16.45 -12.18 6.58
N MET A 108 16.93 -11.07 7.14
CA MET A 108 17.07 -10.86 8.59
C MET A 108 15.75 -10.99 9.35
N ARG A 109 14.64 -10.47 8.78
CA ARG A 109 13.32 -10.62 9.40
C ARG A 109 12.79 -12.04 9.28
N ARG A 110 13.02 -12.73 8.17
CA ARG A 110 12.68 -14.16 8.04
C ARG A 110 13.43 -15.00 9.04
N TYR A 111 14.72 -14.72 9.22
CA TYR A 111 15.50 -15.36 10.27
C TYR A 111 14.89 -15.11 11.64
N PHE A 112 14.59 -13.85 11.97
CA PHE A 112 13.90 -13.48 13.21
C PHE A 112 12.60 -14.24 13.43
N ILE A 113 11.80 -14.41 12.38
CA ILE A 113 10.56 -15.20 12.40
C ILE A 113 10.84 -16.66 12.70
N LYS A 114 11.78 -17.27 11.97
CA LYS A 114 12.13 -18.68 12.13
C LYS A 114 12.61 -18.96 13.56
N MET A 115 13.48 -18.09 14.08
CA MET A 115 13.97 -18.15 15.46
C MET A 115 12.84 -18.12 16.50
N MET A 116 11.76 -17.38 16.24
CA MET A 116 10.61 -17.36 17.14
C MET A 116 9.80 -18.66 17.09
N ASP A 117 9.78 -19.37 15.97
CA ASP A 117 8.98 -20.58 15.78
C ASP A 117 9.70 -21.84 16.28
N THR A 118 11.01 -21.94 16.04
CA THR A 118 11.87 -23.03 16.52
C THR A 118 12.21 -22.83 18.00
N GLN A 119 11.46 -23.50 18.88
CA GLN A 119 11.85 -23.74 20.28
C GLN A 119 12.62 -25.08 20.42
N PRO A 120 13.90 -25.17 20.07
CA PRO A 120 14.72 -26.18 20.71
C PRO A 120 15.83 -25.50 21.51
N ALA A 121 15.95 -25.92 22.76
CA ALA A 121 17.08 -25.60 23.64
C ALA A 121 18.44 -25.92 22.97
N ASP A 122 18.48 -26.75 21.92
CA ASP A 122 19.69 -27.19 21.22
C ASP A 122 20.22 -26.24 20.13
N ASP A 123 19.38 -25.38 19.52
CA ASP A 123 19.84 -24.43 18.46
C ASP A 123 20.46 -23.16 19.05
N ILE A 124 20.04 -22.78 20.27
CA ILE A 124 20.57 -21.62 21.00
C ILE A 124 22.06 -21.83 21.34
N VAL A 125 22.49 -23.08 21.55
CA VAL A 125 23.88 -23.44 21.88
C VAL A 125 24.80 -23.33 20.65
N LYS A 126 24.27 -23.39 19.43
CA LYS A 126 25.05 -23.48 18.18
C LYS A 126 25.24 -22.17 17.42
N ASN A 127 24.51 -21.09 17.75
CA ASN A 127 24.62 -19.83 17.02
C ASN A 127 24.86 -18.63 17.96
N PRO A 128 26.05 -18.00 17.94
CA PRO A 128 26.36 -16.84 18.77
C PRO A 128 25.44 -15.62 18.55
N LEU A 129 24.72 -15.54 17.42
CA LEU A 129 23.73 -14.49 17.15
C LEU A 129 22.46 -14.65 18.03
N LEU A 130 22.24 -15.84 18.59
CA LEU A 130 21.09 -16.21 19.43
C LEU A 130 21.32 -16.03 20.93
N THR A 131 22.58 -15.91 21.36
CA THR A 131 22.94 -15.79 22.78
C THR A 131 22.19 -14.62 23.39
N ASN A 132 21.45 -14.89 24.48
CA ASN A 132 20.60 -13.95 25.20
C ASN A 132 19.36 -13.40 24.45
N LEU A 133 19.16 -13.68 23.16
CA LEU A 133 18.05 -13.12 22.37
C LEU A 133 16.67 -13.61 22.86
N CYS A 134 16.56 -14.89 23.22
CA CYS A 134 15.33 -15.47 23.73
C CYS A 134 14.99 -15.02 25.15
N HIS A 135 15.98 -14.73 25.98
CA HIS A 135 15.80 -14.14 27.31
C HIS A 135 15.50 -12.63 27.22
N TYR A 136 16.09 -11.96 26.23
CA TYR A 136 15.89 -10.53 25.95
C TYR A 136 14.46 -10.22 25.48
N MET A 137 13.72 -11.23 25.00
CA MET A 137 12.34 -11.11 24.53
C MET A 137 11.40 -11.96 25.39
N ASN A 138 10.26 -11.41 25.81
CA ASN A 138 9.15 -12.23 26.30
C ASN A 138 8.49 -12.96 25.12
N ILE A 139 9.11 -14.06 24.66
CA ILE A 139 8.72 -14.78 23.44
C ILE A 139 7.26 -15.24 23.51
N ASP A 140 6.78 -15.66 24.68
CA ASP A 140 5.43 -16.18 24.85
C ASP A 140 4.37 -15.09 24.69
N GLU A 141 4.61 -13.89 25.22
CA GLU A 141 3.76 -12.72 25.00
C GLU A 141 3.74 -12.28 23.53
N PHE A 142 4.89 -12.34 22.86
CA PHE A 142 4.95 -12.05 21.42
C PHE A 142 4.19 -13.10 20.61
N LYS A 143 4.37 -14.40 20.91
CA LYS A 143 3.68 -15.52 20.24
C LYS A 143 2.17 -15.45 20.42
N SER A 144 1.68 -15.12 21.62
CA SER A 144 0.24 -15.00 21.89
C SER A 144 -0.37 -13.81 21.14
N THR A 145 0.26 -12.64 21.22
CA THR A 145 -0.13 -11.44 20.46
C THR A 145 -0.10 -11.70 18.95
N PHE A 146 0.90 -12.45 18.48
CA PHE A 146 1.04 -12.85 17.09
C PHE A 146 -0.07 -13.80 16.62
N LYS A 147 -0.35 -14.88 17.37
CA LYS A 147 -1.42 -15.84 17.07
C LYS A 147 -2.77 -15.14 16.97
N HIS A 148 -3.04 -14.19 17.88
CA HIS A 148 -4.26 -13.40 17.84
C HIS A 148 -4.35 -12.55 16.55
N LYS A 149 -3.29 -11.82 16.19
CA LYS A 149 -3.28 -11.01 14.95
C LYS A 149 -3.39 -11.85 13.68
N LEU A 150 -2.76 -13.03 13.65
CA LEU A 150 -2.86 -13.97 12.55
C LEU A 150 -4.29 -14.52 12.40
N TYR A 151 -4.94 -14.85 13.52
CA TYR A 151 -6.34 -15.26 13.53
C TYR A 151 -7.25 -14.16 12.98
N CYS A 152 -7.09 -12.92 13.43
CA CYS A 152 -7.87 -11.79 12.93
C CYS A 152 -7.68 -11.56 11.43
N ILE A 153 -6.48 -11.80 10.89
CA ILE A 153 -6.24 -11.68 9.44
C ILE A 153 -6.84 -12.85 8.67
N ARG A 154 -6.78 -14.08 9.18
CA ARG A 154 -7.49 -15.21 8.56
C ARG A 154 -9.01 -14.97 8.57
N ALA A 155 -9.55 -14.48 9.68
CA ALA A 155 -10.94 -14.06 9.76
C ALA A 155 -11.26 -12.94 8.75
N SER A 156 -10.34 -11.98 8.56
CA SER A 156 -10.50 -10.92 7.56
C SER A 156 -10.62 -11.44 6.13
N SER A 157 -9.96 -12.54 5.77
CA SER A 157 -10.12 -13.18 4.46
C SER A 157 -11.55 -13.66 4.25
N VAL A 158 -12.16 -14.23 5.29
CA VAL A 158 -13.57 -14.69 5.26
C VAL A 158 -14.50 -13.49 5.12
N VAL A 159 -14.32 -12.48 5.96
CA VAL A 159 -15.12 -11.23 5.91
C VAL A 159 -15.03 -10.60 4.53
N SER A 160 -13.82 -10.46 3.99
CA SER A 160 -13.55 -9.81 2.70
C SER A 160 -14.11 -10.59 1.52
N PHE A 161 -14.05 -11.92 1.58
CA PHE A 161 -14.61 -12.79 0.57
C PHE A 161 -16.14 -12.62 0.47
N PHE A 162 -16.85 -12.69 1.59
CA PHE A 162 -18.30 -12.49 1.60
C PHE A 162 -18.71 -11.05 1.30
N ALA A 163 -17.91 -10.06 1.73
CA ALA A 163 -18.12 -8.68 1.33
C ALA A 163 -18.03 -8.54 -0.20
N GLY A 164 -17.01 -9.12 -0.84
CA GLY A 164 -16.86 -9.12 -2.29
C GLY A 164 -18.02 -9.81 -3.03
N ILE A 165 -18.54 -10.93 -2.52
CA ILE A 165 -19.75 -11.57 -3.07
C ILE A 165 -20.95 -10.63 -2.99
N GLY A 166 -21.17 -10.01 -1.83
CA GLY A 166 -22.22 -9.01 -1.64
C GLY A 166 -22.11 -7.87 -2.65
N THR A 167 -20.89 -7.35 -2.85
CA THR A 167 -20.63 -6.26 -3.81
C THR A 167 -20.94 -6.68 -5.23
N GLY A 168 -20.56 -7.91 -5.61
CA GLY A 168 -20.87 -8.43 -6.94
C GLY A 168 -22.37 -8.44 -7.23
N PHE A 169 -23.19 -8.91 -6.28
CA PHE A 169 -24.64 -8.92 -6.46
C PHE A 169 -25.25 -7.52 -6.49
N ILE A 170 -24.84 -6.61 -5.61
CA ILE A 170 -25.38 -5.26 -5.62
C ILE A 170 -24.97 -4.50 -6.88
N THR A 171 -23.73 -4.67 -7.37
CA THR A 171 -23.31 -4.12 -8.66
C THR A 171 -24.14 -4.69 -9.80
N ALA A 172 -24.39 -6.01 -9.81
CA ALA A 172 -25.24 -6.60 -10.83
C ALA A 172 -26.64 -5.96 -10.85
N TYR A 173 -27.26 -5.80 -9.67
CA TYR A 173 -28.56 -5.14 -9.55
C TYR A 173 -28.54 -3.66 -9.95
N ALA A 174 -27.56 -2.89 -9.47
CA ALA A 174 -27.41 -1.47 -9.76
C ALA A 174 -27.18 -1.22 -11.25
N THR A 175 -26.31 -2.01 -11.89
CA THR A 175 -26.04 -1.90 -13.34
C THR A 175 -27.26 -2.32 -14.15
N GLN A 176 -27.92 -3.43 -13.80
CA GLN A 176 -29.15 -3.85 -14.49
C GLN A 176 -30.22 -2.75 -14.41
N SER A 177 -30.52 -2.27 -13.21
CA SER A 177 -31.54 -1.23 -13.00
C SER A 177 -31.19 0.10 -13.67
N GLY A 178 -29.93 0.52 -13.62
CA GLY A 178 -29.43 1.74 -14.27
C GLY A 178 -29.50 1.65 -15.79
N VAL A 179 -29.04 0.55 -16.38
CA VAL A 179 -29.08 0.34 -17.85
C VAL A 179 -30.53 0.24 -18.33
N THR A 180 -31.41 -0.47 -17.63
CA THR A 180 -32.84 -0.52 -17.99
C THR A 180 -33.48 0.87 -17.94
N THR A 181 -33.20 1.66 -16.90
CA THR A 181 -33.73 3.02 -16.76
C THR A 181 -33.20 3.94 -17.87
N PHE A 182 -31.91 3.85 -18.19
CA PHE A 182 -31.28 4.59 -19.28
C PHE A 182 -31.93 4.27 -20.62
N LEU A 183 -32.04 2.99 -20.99
CA LEU A 183 -32.61 2.57 -22.27
C LEU A 183 -34.10 2.93 -22.38
N ALA A 184 -34.86 2.81 -21.28
CA ALA A 184 -36.25 3.23 -21.21
C ALA A 184 -36.41 4.75 -21.46
N ALA A 185 -35.45 5.58 -21.01
CA ALA A 185 -35.46 7.02 -21.27
C ALA A 185 -35.38 7.37 -22.77
N PHE A 186 -34.77 6.49 -23.58
CA PHE A 186 -34.66 6.64 -25.03
C PHE A 186 -35.69 5.81 -25.80
N GLY A 187 -36.68 5.21 -25.13
CA GLY A 187 -37.70 4.37 -25.76
C GLY A 187 -37.15 3.05 -26.32
N ILE A 188 -35.95 2.65 -25.91
CA ILE A 188 -35.30 1.42 -26.37
C ILE A 188 -35.70 0.28 -25.43
N THR A 189 -36.52 -0.64 -25.91
CA THR A 189 -36.76 -1.92 -25.23
C THR A 189 -35.69 -2.92 -25.64
N ALA A 190 -34.56 -2.95 -24.91
CA ALA A 190 -33.51 -3.94 -25.18
C ALA A 190 -33.90 -5.33 -24.67
N ALA A 191 -33.51 -6.37 -25.42
CA ALA A 191 -33.63 -7.76 -25.01
C ALA A 191 -32.71 -8.06 -23.81
N SER A 192 -33.18 -8.94 -22.92
CA SER A 192 -32.49 -9.37 -21.68
C SER A 192 -31.08 -9.92 -21.89
N THR A 193 -30.76 -10.40 -23.09
CA THR A 193 -29.45 -10.98 -23.47
C THR A 193 -28.34 -9.95 -23.62
N THR A 194 -28.62 -8.74 -24.12
CA THR A 194 -27.59 -7.69 -24.29
C THR A 194 -27.15 -7.11 -22.94
N MET A 195 -28.03 -7.15 -21.94
CA MET A 195 -27.76 -6.69 -20.58
C MET A 195 -26.84 -7.64 -19.79
N ALA A 196 -26.94 -8.96 -20.01
CA ALA A 196 -26.10 -9.93 -19.30
C ALA A 196 -24.60 -9.80 -19.66
N VAL A 197 -24.29 -9.44 -20.91
CA VAL A 197 -22.91 -9.31 -21.41
C VAL A 197 -22.14 -8.17 -20.73
N THR A 198 -22.81 -7.10 -20.31
CA THR A 198 -22.18 -5.96 -19.61
C THR A 198 -22.27 -6.06 -18.09
N VAL A 199 -23.39 -6.55 -17.57
CA VAL A 199 -23.67 -6.61 -16.13
C VAL A 199 -22.80 -7.65 -15.42
N ILE A 200 -22.65 -8.86 -15.98
CA ILE A 200 -21.94 -9.97 -15.31
C ILE A 200 -20.43 -9.69 -15.15
N PRO A 201 -19.68 -9.28 -16.20
CA PRO A 201 -18.25 -9.00 -16.04
C PRO A 201 -17.98 -7.84 -15.07
N LEU A 202 -18.82 -6.81 -15.10
CA LEU A 202 -18.68 -5.65 -14.21
C LEU A 202 -18.95 -6.04 -12.75
N ALA A 203 -19.98 -6.85 -12.49
CA ALA A 203 -20.28 -7.39 -11.17
C ALA A 203 -19.12 -8.26 -10.61
N ILE A 204 -18.53 -9.11 -11.45
CA ILE A 204 -17.36 -9.92 -11.06
C ILE A 204 -16.16 -9.02 -10.74
N ALA A 205 -15.87 -8.05 -11.60
CA ALA A 205 -14.78 -7.10 -11.39
C ALA A 205 -14.95 -6.30 -10.08
N ALA A 206 -16.17 -5.80 -9.82
CA ALA A 206 -16.50 -5.07 -8.60
C ALA A 206 -16.38 -5.96 -7.35
N GLY A 207 -16.84 -7.20 -7.42
CA GLY A 207 -16.71 -8.15 -6.31
C GLY A 207 -15.25 -8.48 -5.97
N ILE A 208 -14.42 -8.71 -6.99
CA ILE A 208 -12.97 -8.94 -6.81
C ILE A 208 -12.30 -7.70 -6.24
N ALA A 209 -12.62 -6.51 -6.77
CA ALA A 209 -12.08 -5.25 -6.28
C ALA A 209 -12.40 -5.04 -4.79
N TYR A 210 -13.67 -5.20 -4.40
CA TYR A 210 -14.11 -4.95 -3.03
C TYR A 210 -13.59 -6.01 -2.03
N LEU A 211 -13.38 -7.24 -2.48
CA LEU A 211 -12.66 -8.26 -1.70
C LEU A 211 -11.27 -7.73 -1.32
N TYR A 212 -10.49 -7.25 -2.27
CA TYR A 212 -9.13 -6.78 -1.98
C TYR A 212 -9.10 -5.46 -1.21
N ILE A 213 -10.07 -4.57 -1.43
CA ILE A 213 -10.22 -3.34 -0.62
C ILE A 213 -10.52 -3.69 0.82
N SER A 214 -11.53 -4.52 1.07
CA SER A 214 -11.91 -4.97 2.41
C SER A 214 -10.75 -5.66 3.10
N PHE A 215 -10.06 -6.56 2.39
CA PHE A 215 -8.91 -7.28 2.92
C PHE A 215 -7.78 -6.31 3.29
N ASN A 216 -7.49 -5.33 2.43
CA ASN A 216 -6.47 -4.32 2.69
C ASN A 216 -6.81 -3.47 3.92
N ASN A 217 -8.06 -3.00 4.04
CA ASN A 217 -8.52 -2.14 5.12
C ASN A 217 -8.47 -2.83 6.47
N ILE A 218 -9.02 -4.06 6.55
CA ILE A 218 -9.01 -4.85 7.78
C ILE A 218 -7.56 -5.21 8.16
N HIS A 219 -6.75 -5.63 7.19
CA HIS A 219 -5.33 -5.89 7.44
C HIS A 219 -4.60 -4.63 7.94
N GLU A 220 -4.87 -3.45 7.37
CA GLU A 220 -4.32 -2.20 7.87
C GLU A 220 -4.80 -1.91 9.29
N MET A 221 -6.08 -2.07 9.64
CA MET A 221 -6.52 -1.87 11.03
C MET A 221 -5.86 -2.83 12.04
N ILE A 222 -5.76 -4.12 11.70
CA ILE A 222 -5.15 -5.13 12.60
C ILE A 222 -3.66 -4.86 12.80
N THR A 223 -3.02 -4.39 11.74
CA THR A 223 -1.57 -4.21 11.75
C THR A 223 -1.20 -2.82 12.24
N ASP A 224 -1.91 -1.77 11.85
CA ASP A 224 -1.49 -0.40 12.08
C ASP A 224 -1.61 -0.01 13.55
N GLU A 225 -0.64 0.78 13.99
CA GLU A 225 -0.74 1.46 15.27
C GLU A 225 -1.74 2.62 15.17
N LEU A 226 -2.47 2.86 14.08
CA LEU A 226 -3.51 3.91 13.99
C LEU A 226 -4.32 4.04 15.29
N VAL A 227 -4.93 2.96 15.79
CA VAL A 227 -5.71 3.01 17.04
C VAL A 227 -4.83 3.33 18.25
N LYS A 228 -3.58 2.83 18.32
CA LYS A 228 -2.65 3.06 19.43
C LYS A 228 -1.97 4.44 19.40
N LYS A 229 -1.63 4.92 18.20
CA LYS A 229 -0.99 6.19 17.85
C LYS A 229 -2.00 7.31 18.03
N TYR A 230 -3.16 7.21 17.41
CA TYR A 230 -4.21 8.22 17.56
C TYR A 230 -4.90 8.09 18.90
N GLY A 231 -5.10 6.88 19.44
CA GLY A 231 -5.57 6.71 20.82
C GLY A 231 -4.61 7.29 21.85
N GLY A 232 -3.30 7.09 21.67
CA GLY A 232 -2.25 7.71 22.49
C GLY A 232 -2.19 9.23 22.34
N LYS A 233 -2.29 9.74 21.10
CA LYS A 233 -2.42 11.18 20.83
C LYS A 233 -3.67 11.77 21.50
N THR A 234 -4.83 11.09 21.41
CA THR A 234 -6.08 11.52 22.04
C THR A 234 -5.94 11.55 23.56
N LYS A 235 -5.41 10.48 24.16
CA LYS A 235 -5.13 10.44 25.59
C LYS A 235 -4.24 11.61 26.00
N ASN A 236 -3.10 11.79 25.32
CA ASN A 236 -2.15 12.85 25.63
C ASN A 236 -2.75 14.25 25.43
N PHE A 237 -3.59 14.44 24.41
CA PHE A 237 -4.27 15.71 24.13
C PHE A 237 -5.24 16.08 25.25
N PHE A 238 -6.03 15.13 25.75
CA PHE A 238 -6.93 15.40 26.87
C PHE A 238 -6.21 15.50 28.22
N THR A 239 -5.08 14.82 28.42
CA THR A 239 -4.33 14.86 29.69
C THR A 239 -3.38 16.05 29.81
N THR A 240 -2.91 16.62 28.70
CA THR A 240 -1.99 17.78 28.71
C THR A 240 -2.82 19.06 28.71
N ILE A 241 -2.69 19.90 29.74
CA ILE A 241 -3.40 21.18 29.85
C ILE A 241 -2.38 22.31 29.68
N ASP A 242 -2.60 23.16 28.68
CA ASP A 242 -1.84 24.41 28.56
C ASP A 242 -2.41 25.45 29.53
N ARG A 243 -1.69 25.67 30.63
CA ARG A 243 -2.10 26.63 31.68
C ARG A 243 -2.03 28.09 31.24
N ASN A 244 -1.25 28.42 30.21
CA ASN A 244 -1.09 29.79 29.74
C ASN A 244 -2.29 30.26 28.91
N HIS A 245 -3.04 29.33 28.32
CA HIS A 245 -4.21 29.61 27.49
C HIS A 245 -5.39 28.69 27.83
N LEU A 246 -5.72 28.59 29.12
CA LEU A 246 -6.70 27.63 29.66
C LEU A 246 -8.04 27.64 28.91
N PHE A 247 -8.63 28.81 28.66
CA PHE A 247 -9.93 28.93 27.96
C PHE A 247 -9.88 28.47 26.50
N LEU A 248 -8.80 28.81 25.79
CA LEU A 248 -8.56 28.38 24.42
C LEU A 248 -8.25 26.88 24.32
N ASP A 249 -7.57 26.31 25.32
CA ASP A 249 -7.27 24.88 25.37
C ASP A 249 -8.53 24.05 25.66
N ILE A 250 -9.35 24.47 26.62
CA ILE A 250 -10.62 23.82 26.96
C ILE A 250 -11.60 23.90 25.78
N SER A 251 -11.75 25.06 25.14
CA SER A 251 -12.66 25.20 23.98
C SER A 251 -12.23 24.31 22.80
N LYS A 252 -10.92 24.20 22.51
CA LYS A 252 -10.41 23.26 21.51
C LYS A 252 -10.73 21.80 21.84
N LYS A 253 -10.64 21.40 23.11
CA LYS A 253 -10.97 20.04 23.57
C LYS A 253 -12.46 19.72 23.48
N ILE A 254 -13.33 20.68 23.83
CA ILE A 254 -14.78 20.55 23.68
C ILE A 254 -15.14 20.44 22.19
N LEU A 255 -14.60 21.32 21.36
CA LEU A 255 -14.80 21.29 19.91
C LEU A 255 -14.32 19.95 19.32
N PHE A 256 -13.16 19.45 19.77
CA PHE A 256 -12.65 18.13 19.40
C PHE A 256 -13.63 17.01 19.76
N ALA A 257 -14.13 17.00 21.00
CA ALA A 257 -15.05 15.96 21.46
C ALA A 257 -16.37 15.98 20.67
N LEU A 258 -16.90 17.18 20.38
CA LEU A 258 -18.09 17.35 19.55
C LEU A 258 -17.86 16.89 18.11
N LEU A 259 -16.72 17.26 17.51
CA LEU A 259 -16.37 16.84 16.15
C LEU A 259 -16.18 15.33 16.08
N ALA A 260 -15.49 14.73 17.05
CA ALA A 260 -15.29 13.28 17.12
C ALA A 260 -16.63 12.54 17.28
N LEU A 261 -17.52 13.03 18.14
CA LEU A 261 -18.86 12.46 18.32
C LEU A 261 -19.68 12.57 17.03
N ALA A 262 -19.66 13.72 16.36
CA ALA A 262 -20.36 13.93 15.11
C ALA A 262 -19.86 13.00 14.01
N VAL A 263 -18.54 12.91 13.82
CA VAL A 263 -17.92 12.07 12.79
C VAL A 263 -18.15 10.58 13.06
N ILE A 264 -18.02 10.10 14.31
CA ILE A 264 -18.31 8.71 14.66
C ILE A 264 -19.79 8.39 14.47
N GLY A 265 -20.69 9.27 14.95
CA GLY A 265 -22.13 9.11 14.78
C GLY A 265 -22.53 9.05 13.30
N LEU A 266 -21.89 9.88 12.48
CA LEU A 266 -22.10 9.94 11.04
C LEU A 266 -21.56 8.69 10.33
N GLY A 267 -20.40 8.17 10.73
CA GLY A 267 -19.86 6.90 10.22
C GLY A 267 -20.73 5.69 10.56
N LEU A 268 -21.32 5.65 11.76
CA LEU A 268 -22.31 4.65 12.15
C LEU A 268 -23.59 4.77 11.33
N PHE A 269 -24.07 5.99 11.11
CA PHE A 269 -25.24 6.26 10.30
C PHE A 269 -25.05 5.78 8.85
N ILE A 270 -23.91 6.12 8.22
CA ILE A 270 -23.59 5.66 6.86
C ILE A 270 -23.47 4.15 6.81
N THR A 271 -22.84 3.53 7.81
CA THR A 271 -22.76 2.06 7.88
C THR A 271 -24.15 1.44 7.87
N ALA A 272 -25.10 2.00 8.63
CA ALA A 272 -26.49 1.54 8.63
C ALA A 272 -27.18 1.79 7.29
N ALA A 273 -26.90 2.92 6.63
CA ALA A 273 -27.40 3.24 5.30
C ALA A 273 -26.90 2.25 4.25
N THR A 274 -25.60 2.00 4.22
CA THR A 274 -24.97 0.99 3.37
C THR A 274 -25.57 -0.38 3.64
N ALA A 275 -25.69 -0.80 4.90
CA ALA A 275 -26.32 -2.08 5.23
C ALA A 275 -27.76 -2.16 4.70
N GLY A 276 -28.54 -1.08 4.79
CA GLY A 276 -29.90 -0.97 4.25
C GLY A 276 -29.97 -1.13 2.74
N THR A 277 -29.12 -0.41 1.98
CA THR A 277 -29.04 -0.54 0.52
C THR A 277 -28.68 -1.97 0.11
N TRP A 278 -27.71 -2.57 0.80
CA TRP A 278 -27.21 -3.90 0.48
C TRP A 278 -28.20 -5.00 0.87
N TRP A 279 -29.03 -4.77 1.88
CA TRP A 279 -30.13 -5.66 2.24
C TRP A 279 -31.09 -5.90 1.08
N HIS A 280 -31.40 -4.87 0.30
CA HIS A 280 -32.26 -5.01 -0.88
C HIS A 280 -31.46 -5.41 -2.13
N GLY A 281 -30.34 -4.75 -2.37
CA GLY A 281 -29.53 -4.91 -3.58
C GLY A 281 -28.94 -6.31 -3.75
N VAL A 282 -28.44 -6.93 -2.68
CA VAL A 282 -27.86 -8.28 -2.76
C VAL A 282 -28.92 -9.32 -3.13
N LYS A 283 -30.11 -9.24 -2.53
CA LYS A 283 -31.20 -10.18 -2.83
C LYS A 283 -31.62 -10.06 -4.29
N HIS A 284 -31.89 -8.85 -4.76
CA HIS A 284 -32.32 -8.64 -6.15
C HIS A 284 -31.21 -8.96 -7.15
N GLY A 285 -29.94 -8.69 -6.81
CA GLY A 285 -28.79 -9.08 -7.60
C GLY A 285 -28.65 -10.60 -7.72
N ALA A 286 -28.80 -11.33 -6.62
CA ALA A 286 -28.76 -12.80 -6.63
C ALA A 286 -29.91 -13.40 -7.46
N GLN A 287 -31.08 -12.77 -7.46
CA GLN A 287 -32.23 -13.20 -8.26
C GLN A 287 -32.03 -13.03 -9.78
N LEU A 288 -31.04 -12.24 -10.22
CA LEU A 288 -30.67 -12.16 -11.64
C LEU A 288 -30.05 -13.46 -12.15
N ILE A 289 -29.52 -14.29 -11.25
CA ILE A 289 -28.98 -15.62 -11.57
C ILE A 289 -30.05 -16.65 -11.20
N SER A 290 -30.64 -17.29 -12.22
CA SER A 290 -31.76 -18.24 -12.06
C SER A 290 -31.50 -19.31 -10.99
N TYR A 291 -30.30 -19.91 -10.98
CA TYR A 291 -29.90 -20.95 -10.02
C TYR A 291 -29.72 -20.45 -8.57
N LEU A 292 -29.61 -19.14 -8.35
CA LEU A 292 -29.40 -18.55 -7.02
C LEU A 292 -30.67 -17.88 -6.46
N LYS A 293 -31.77 -17.86 -7.23
CA LYS A 293 -33.02 -17.21 -6.86
C LYS A 293 -33.56 -17.72 -5.52
N ASP A 294 -33.55 -19.04 -5.32
CA ASP A 294 -34.06 -19.69 -4.10
C ASP A 294 -33.13 -19.48 -2.90
N PHE A 295 -31.83 -19.27 -3.15
CA PHE A 295 -30.83 -18.98 -2.13
C PHE A 295 -30.62 -17.48 -1.87
N SER A 296 -31.32 -16.60 -2.58
CA SER A 296 -31.12 -15.14 -2.52
C SER A 296 -31.26 -14.55 -1.10
N ASN A 297 -32.17 -15.11 -0.29
CA ASN A 297 -32.29 -14.71 1.12
C ASN A 297 -31.07 -15.15 1.93
N LEU A 298 -30.59 -16.38 1.76
CA LEU A 298 -29.39 -16.89 2.45
C LEU A 298 -28.16 -16.07 2.09
N ILE A 299 -27.95 -15.79 0.80
CA ILE A 299 -26.84 -14.96 0.30
C ILE A 299 -26.86 -13.59 0.98
N ARG A 300 -28.03 -12.94 1.06
CA ARG A 300 -28.20 -11.68 1.76
C ARG A 300 -27.82 -11.78 3.24
N PHE A 301 -28.39 -12.75 3.97
CA PHE A 301 -28.16 -12.90 5.40
C PHE A 301 -26.69 -13.18 5.73
N VAL A 302 -25.98 -13.89 4.87
CA VAL A 302 -24.55 -14.15 5.04
C VAL A 302 -23.71 -12.93 4.70
N THR A 303 -23.95 -12.28 3.55
CA THR A 303 -23.02 -11.26 3.01
C THR A 303 -23.18 -9.88 3.62
N VAL A 304 -24.41 -9.41 3.86
CA VAL A 304 -24.66 -8.03 4.33
C VAL A 304 -23.98 -7.70 5.67
N PRO A 305 -23.96 -8.59 6.69
CA PRO A 305 -23.22 -8.33 7.91
C PRO A 305 -21.72 -8.10 7.68
N PHE A 306 -21.09 -8.85 6.77
CA PHE A 306 -19.65 -8.70 6.48
C PHE A 306 -19.35 -7.39 5.76
N VAL A 307 -20.26 -6.95 4.91
CA VAL A 307 -20.18 -5.64 4.26
C VAL A 307 -20.28 -4.54 5.29
N ALA A 308 -21.28 -4.60 6.19
CA ALA A 308 -21.47 -3.61 7.24
C ALA A 308 -20.22 -3.51 8.14
N ILE A 309 -19.62 -4.65 8.50
CA ILE A 309 -18.35 -4.66 9.25
C ILE A 309 -17.23 -3.99 8.44
N SER A 310 -17.09 -4.31 7.15
CA SER A 310 -16.06 -3.70 6.30
C SER A 310 -16.23 -2.18 6.18
N ALA A 311 -17.45 -1.72 5.93
CA ALA A 311 -17.81 -0.30 5.84
C ALA A 311 -17.55 0.43 7.17
N LEU A 312 -17.95 -0.17 8.29
CA LEU A 312 -17.72 0.40 9.62
C LEU A 312 -16.22 0.60 9.90
N LEU A 313 -15.41 -0.41 9.59
CA LEU A 313 -13.97 -0.37 9.81
C LEU A 313 -13.29 0.68 8.92
N PHE A 314 -13.74 0.81 7.67
CA PHE A 314 -13.27 1.83 6.75
C PHE A 314 -13.61 3.25 7.26
N ASN A 315 -14.90 3.50 7.53
CA ASN A 315 -15.38 4.80 8.00
C ASN A 315 -14.70 5.19 9.31
N PHE A 316 -14.58 4.26 10.27
CA PHE A 316 -13.91 4.52 11.55
C PHE A 316 -12.45 4.94 11.37
N LYS A 317 -11.72 4.25 10.48
CA LYS A 317 -10.30 4.55 10.21
C LYS A 317 -10.15 5.93 9.58
N ASN A 318 -10.92 6.22 8.54
CA ASN A 318 -10.82 7.49 7.80
C ASN A 318 -11.26 8.66 8.69
N SER A 319 -12.38 8.49 9.40
CA SER A 319 -12.86 9.42 10.42
C SER A 319 -11.79 9.81 11.44
N LEU A 320 -11.11 8.82 12.04
CA LEU A 320 -10.03 9.08 12.99
C LEU A 320 -8.87 9.86 12.35
N GLN A 321 -8.48 9.51 11.13
CA GLN A 321 -7.39 10.18 10.42
C GLN A 321 -7.75 11.64 10.10
N THR A 322 -8.93 11.87 9.52
CA THR A 322 -9.45 13.19 9.17
C THR A 322 -9.49 14.13 10.37
N ILE A 323 -10.02 13.68 11.51
CA ILE A 323 -10.11 14.51 12.73
C ILE A 323 -8.73 15.06 13.10
N TRP A 324 -7.71 14.20 13.10
CA TRP A 324 -6.35 14.60 13.48
C TRP A 324 -5.67 15.46 12.44
N GLU A 325 -5.87 15.20 11.16
CA GLU A 325 -5.27 15.99 10.10
C GLU A 325 -5.84 17.40 10.06
N VAL A 326 -7.15 17.57 10.23
CA VAL A 326 -7.81 18.89 10.32
C VAL A 326 -7.26 19.72 11.48
N LEU A 327 -7.02 19.10 12.64
CA LEU A 327 -6.48 19.79 13.81
C LEU A 327 -5.01 20.20 13.66
N GLU A 328 -4.25 19.47 12.84
CA GLU A 328 -2.86 19.76 12.55
C GLU A 328 -2.70 20.83 11.44
N ILE A 329 -3.80 21.30 10.81
CA ILE A 329 -3.75 22.38 9.82
C ILE A 329 -3.43 23.72 10.50
N ASN A 330 -2.18 24.15 10.36
CA ASN A 330 -1.78 25.51 10.69
C ASN A 330 -1.91 26.43 9.45
N ILE A 331 -3.07 27.07 9.31
CA ILE A 331 -3.39 27.96 8.18
C ILE A 331 -2.36 29.10 8.04
N PRO A 332 -1.95 29.82 9.12
CA PRO A 332 -0.91 30.83 9.04
C PRO A 332 0.42 30.31 8.47
N LYS A 333 0.85 29.12 8.89
CA LYS A 333 2.08 28.50 8.38
C LYS A 333 1.99 28.20 6.89
N LYS A 334 0.87 27.63 6.40
CA LYS A 334 0.64 27.38 4.97
C LYS A 334 0.68 28.69 4.15
N ILE A 335 0.07 29.75 4.65
CA ILE A 335 0.11 31.07 3.99
C ILE A 335 1.55 31.60 3.92
N SER A 336 2.34 31.41 4.98
CA SER A 336 3.75 31.83 4.99
C SER A 336 4.62 31.03 4.02
N GLU A 337 4.37 29.72 3.87
CA GLU A 337 5.07 28.85 2.91
C GLU A 337 4.76 29.26 1.46
N ILE A 338 3.49 29.58 1.16
CA ILE A 338 3.09 30.09 -0.16
C ILE A 338 3.76 31.43 -0.44
N ARG A 339 3.78 32.35 0.54
CA ARG A 339 4.44 33.65 0.42
C ARG A 339 5.95 33.49 0.18
N HIS A 340 6.60 32.56 0.89
CA HIS A 340 8.01 32.25 0.70
C HIS A 340 8.27 31.71 -0.71
N LYS A 341 7.45 30.77 -1.18
CA LYS A 341 7.58 30.17 -2.52
C LYS A 341 7.38 31.19 -3.64
N ILE A 342 6.45 32.15 -3.47
CA ILE A 342 6.26 33.26 -4.41
C ILE A 342 7.50 34.18 -4.41
N LYS A 343 8.05 34.50 -3.24
CA LYS A 343 9.26 35.33 -3.10
C LYS A 343 10.49 34.67 -3.73
N GLU A 344 10.68 33.38 -3.49
CA GLU A 344 11.75 32.57 -4.06
C GLU A 344 11.64 32.46 -5.59
N THR A 345 10.42 32.23 -6.10
CA THR A 345 10.15 32.21 -7.55
C THR A 345 10.47 33.56 -8.20
N ARG A 346 10.09 34.66 -7.54
CA ARG A 346 10.37 36.02 -8.02
C ARG A 346 11.87 36.34 -8.08
N GLN A 347 12.67 35.73 -7.19
CA GLN A 347 14.11 35.95 -7.14
C GLN A 347 14.90 35.13 -8.18
N ASN A 348 14.33 34.01 -8.64
CA ASN A 348 15.02 33.03 -9.47
C ASN A 348 14.56 33.00 -10.95
N GLU A 349 13.50 33.70 -11.31
CA GLU A 349 12.96 33.71 -12.69
C GLU A 349 13.06 35.11 -13.33
N PRO A 350 13.44 35.21 -14.62
CA PRO A 350 13.39 36.46 -15.38
C PRO A 350 11.99 37.08 -15.37
N ASP A 351 11.90 38.41 -15.43
CA ASP A 351 10.62 39.14 -15.35
C ASP A 351 9.57 38.63 -16.34
N MET A 352 9.96 38.36 -17.58
CA MET A 352 9.06 37.87 -18.62
C MET A 352 8.59 36.43 -18.38
N GLU A 353 9.39 35.59 -17.70
CA GLU A 353 8.98 34.25 -17.28
C GLU A 353 8.02 34.30 -16.07
N PHE A 354 8.28 35.23 -15.14
CA PHE A 354 7.43 35.45 -13.98
C PHE A 354 6.02 35.94 -14.37
N TYR A 355 5.94 36.84 -15.35
CA TYR A 355 4.66 37.41 -15.85
C TYR A 355 3.94 36.59 -16.91
N ASN A 356 4.31 35.32 -17.09
CA ASN A 356 3.71 34.46 -18.09
C ASN A 356 2.17 34.38 -17.94
N PRO A 357 1.40 34.90 -18.90
CA PRO A 357 -0.06 35.00 -18.76
C PRO A 357 -0.73 33.62 -18.73
N PHE A 358 -0.15 32.62 -19.39
CA PHE A 358 -0.67 31.25 -19.40
C PHE A 358 -0.43 30.52 -18.08
N ARG A 359 0.64 30.88 -17.37
CA ARG A 359 0.86 30.43 -15.98
C ARG A 359 -0.21 31.01 -15.05
N PHE A 360 -0.55 32.29 -15.19
CA PHE A 360 -1.62 32.90 -14.40
C PHE A 360 -2.99 32.29 -14.71
N ILE A 361 -3.31 32.05 -15.98
CA ILE A 361 -4.55 31.35 -16.39
C ILE A 361 -4.62 29.98 -15.73
N LYS A 362 -3.53 29.19 -15.76
CA LYS A 362 -3.48 27.88 -15.08
C LYS A 362 -3.64 28.03 -13.58
N LEU A 363 -2.88 28.90 -12.92
CA LEU A 363 -2.96 29.06 -11.47
C LEU A 363 -4.34 29.53 -11.00
N THR A 364 -4.97 30.43 -11.77
CA THR A 364 -6.28 31.02 -11.46
C THR A 364 -7.42 30.05 -11.72
N LEU A 365 -7.32 29.18 -12.74
CA LEU A 365 -8.37 28.21 -13.07
C LEU A 365 -8.15 26.83 -12.42
N GLU A 366 -6.91 26.45 -12.09
CA GLU A 366 -6.58 25.13 -11.52
C GLU A 366 -7.25 24.92 -10.17
N ILE A 367 -7.14 25.87 -9.25
CA ILE A 367 -7.72 25.73 -7.90
C ILE A 367 -9.26 25.72 -7.94
N PRO A 368 -9.94 26.67 -8.62
CA PRO A 368 -11.40 26.63 -8.75
C PRO A 368 -11.91 25.38 -9.46
N LEU A 369 -11.20 24.87 -10.49
CA LEU A 369 -11.61 23.67 -11.21
C LEU A 369 -11.44 22.41 -10.35
N GLN A 370 -10.35 22.30 -9.59
CA GLN A 370 -10.17 21.22 -8.61
C GLN A 370 -11.27 21.25 -7.54
N PHE A 371 -11.61 22.44 -7.05
CA PHE A 371 -12.70 22.62 -6.09
C PHE A 371 -14.06 22.30 -6.72
N ALA A 372 -14.30 22.68 -7.97
CA ALA A 372 -15.53 22.35 -8.69
C ALA A 372 -15.68 20.84 -8.93
N ILE A 373 -14.59 20.13 -9.27
CA ILE A 373 -14.58 18.67 -9.38
C ILE A 373 -14.87 18.03 -8.01
N PHE A 374 -14.30 18.56 -6.93
CA PHE A 374 -14.56 18.10 -5.57
C PHE A 374 -16.02 18.30 -5.16
N ILE A 375 -16.58 19.51 -5.32
CA ILE A 375 -18.00 19.78 -5.04
C ILE A 375 -18.90 18.90 -5.92
N GLY A 376 -18.53 18.73 -7.19
CA GLY A 376 -19.22 17.81 -8.10
C GLY A 376 -19.18 16.35 -7.61
N HIS A 377 -18.06 15.91 -7.03
CA HIS A 377 -17.95 14.61 -6.38
C HIS A 377 -18.84 14.52 -5.13
N LEU A 378 -18.91 15.53 -4.26
CA LEU A 378 -19.82 15.51 -3.11
C LEU A 378 -21.30 15.46 -3.52
N ILE A 379 -21.65 16.20 -4.57
CA ILE A 379 -23.00 16.12 -5.17
C ILE A 379 -23.23 14.73 -5.75
N ALA A 380 -22.22 14.11 -6.38
CA ALA A 380 -22.30 12.75 -6.90
C ALA A 380 -22.56 11.72 -5.79
N VAL A 381 -21.83 11.81 -4.68
CA VAL A 381 -22.00 10.96 -3.49
C VAL A 381 -23.41 11.11 -2.92
N GLY A 382 -23.89 12.35 -2.79
CA GLY A 382 -25.27 12.61 -2.37
C GLY A 382 -26.32 12.06 -3.35
N ALA A 383 -26.03 12.09 -4.66
CA ALA A 383 -26.91 11.55 -5.70
C ALA A 383 -26.89 10.01 -5.76
N MET A 384 -25.79 9.36 -5.37
CA MET A 384 -25.63 7.90 -5.31
C MET A 384 -26.11 7.27 -4.00
N THR A 385 -26.96 7.98 -3.27
CA THR A 385 -27.25 7.70 -1.86
C THR A 385 -27.63 6.28 -1.54
N ASP A 386 -26.98 5.78 -0.49
CA ASP A 386 -27.47 4.68 0.29
C ASP A 386 -28.91 4.94 0.81
N ARG A 387 -29.67 3.87 1.05
CA ARG A 387 -31.07 3.97 1.47
C ARG A 387 -31.29 3.23 2.78
N ILE A 388 -31.82 3.96 3.76
CA ILE A 388 -32.50 3.40 4.93
C ILE A 388 -33.98 3.59 4.69
N SER A 389 -34.78 2.51 4.76
CA SER A 389 -36.22 2.55 4.50
C SER A 389 -37.01 3.52 5.40
N THR A 390 -36.44 3.90 6.54
CA THR A 390 -37.07 4.75 7.56
C THR A 390 -36.57 6.20 7.56
N VAL A 391 -35.59 6.57 6.73
CA VAL A 391 -34.99 7.92 6.72
C VAL A 391 -35.17 8.58 5.35
N HIS A 392 -35.48 9.88 5.34
CA HIS A 392 -35.70 10.62 4.10
C HIS A 392 -34.41 10.61 3.23
N PRO A 393 -34.49 10.29 1.92
CA PRO A 393 -33.31 10.16 1.05
C PRO A 393 -32.40 11.39 1.03
N ALA A 394 -32.98 12.60 1.08
CA ALA A 394 -32.21 13.84 1.12
C ALA A 394 -31.33 13.97 2.38
N ALA A 395 -31.78 13.44 3.52
CA ALA A 395 -30.99 13.44 4.74
C ALA A 395 -29.82 12.46 4.63
N VAL A 396 -30.06 11.28 4.06
CA VAL A 396 -28.98 10.31 3.76
C VAL A 396 -27.97 10.91 2.77
N ALA A 397 -28.43 11.72 1.81
CA ALA A 397 -27.58 12.38 0.82
C ALA A 397 -26.68 13.42 1.42
N ALA A 398 -27.24 14.29 2.25
CA ALA A 398 -26.47 15.30 2.95
C ALA A 398 -25.44 14.63 3.88
N MET A 399 -25.83 13.60 4.63
CA MET A 399 -24.94 12.89 5.54
C MET A 399 -23.82 12.14 4.81
N GLY A 400 -24.14 11.47 3.69
CA GLY A 400 -23.15 10.83 2.82
C GLY A 400 -22.14 11.82 2.27
N ALA A 401 -22.62 12.91 1.65
CA ALA A 401 -21.77 13.94 1.07
C ALA A 401 -20.88 14.66 2.11
N ILE A 402 -21.39 14.92 3.32
CA ILE A 402 -20.61 15.54 4.40
C ILE A 402 -19.49 14.60 4.87
N THR A 403 -19.77 13.30 4.98
CA THR A 403 -18.78 12.34 5.48
C THR A 403 -17.71 12.10 4.45
N GLU A 404 -18.09 11.80 3.21
CA GLU A 404 -17.15 11.60 2.13
C GLU A 404 -16.33 12.88 1.91
N GLY A 405 -16.95 14.06 2.00
CA GLY A 405 -16.23 15.32 1.90
C GLY A 405 -15.28 15.61 3.05
N ALA A 406 -15.57 15.13 4.27
CA ALA A 406 -14.64 15.18 5.39
C ALA A 406 -13.48 14.18 5.19
N GLU A 407 -13.79 12.98 4.70
CA GLU A 407 -12.80 11.96 4.36
C GLU A 407 -11.91 12.39 3.19
N ASP A 408 -12.42 13.10 2.19
CA ASP A 408 -11.63 13.51 1.03
C ASP A 408 -10.87 14.82 1.23
N LEU A 409 -11.16 15.55 2.30
CA LEU A 409 -10.57 16.86 2.57
C LEU A 409 -9.04 16.78 2.67
N HIS A 410 -8.46 15.66 3.14
CA HIS A 410 -7.00 15.51 3.23
C HIS A 410 -6.31 15.37 1.87
N TYR A 411 -7.03 14.94 0.83
CA TYR A 411 -6.50 14.88 -0.53
C TYR A 411 -6.35 16.28 -1.15
N ILE A 412 -7.16 17.24 -0.71
CA ILE A 412 -7.16 18.63 -1.21
C ILE A 412 -6.32 19.53 -0.29
N MET A 413 -6.32 19.26 1.02
CA MET A 413 -5.58 20.02 2.02
C MET A 413 -4.57 19.14 2.77
N PRO A 414 -3.51 18.62 2.11
CA PRO A 414 -2.51 17.81 2.81
C PRO A 414 -1.94 18.59 4.00
N ALA A 415 -2.09 18.04 5.21
CA ALA A 415 -1.50 18.60 6.41
C ALA A 415 0.03 18.53 6.28
N GLY A 416 0.71 19.63 6.59
CA GLY A 416 2.15 19.83 6.34
C GLY A 416 3.07 19.01 7.24
N THR A 417 2.93 17.69 7.29
CA THR A 417 3.84 16.79 8.00
C THR A 417 4.77 16.10 7.02
N ALA A 418 6.00 16.61 6.98
CA ALA A 418 7.28 15.90 6.78
C ALA A 418 7.34 14.79 5.73
N HIS A 419 8.14 15.03 4.69
CA HIS A 419 8.84 14.07 3.81
C HIS A 419 8.58 12.59 4.10
N ARG A 420 7.43 12.07 3.67
CA ARG A 420 7.32 10.66 3.31
C ARG A 420 7.57 10.56 1.83
N CYS A 421 8.84 10.40 1.46
CA CYS A 421 9.27 10.03 0.12
C CYS A 421 8.64 8.68 -0.24
N ASN A 422 7.43 8.76 -0.76
CA ASN A 422 6.78 7.79 -1.61
C ASN A 422 6.22 8.64 -2.75
N HIS A 423 6.75 8.43 -3.95
CA HIS A 423 6.42 9.18 -5.15
C HIS A 423 4.91 9.09 -5.43
N ASN A 424 4.13 10.00 -4.88
CA ASN A 424 2.82 10.34 -5.39
C ASN A 424 3.01 11.63 -6.16
N HIS A 425 3.04 11.49 -7.49
CA HIS A 425 2.68 12.57 -8.39
C HIS A 425 1.37 13.19 -7.88
N GLY A 426 1.23 14.52 -7.95
CA GLY A 426 0.07 15.24 -7.42
C GLY A 426 -1.24 14.50 -7.69
N GLY A 427 -2.13 14.46 -6.70
CA GLY A 427 -3.31 13.60 -6.71
C GLY A 427 -4.11 13.66 -8.02
N PHE A 428 -4.80 12.58 -8.35
CA PHE A 428 -5.50 12.38 -9.64
C PHE A 428 -6.26 13.60 -10.14
N ILE A 429 -6.95 14.33 -9.26
CA ILE A 429 -7.68 15.57 -9.60
C ILE A 429 -6.74 16.62 -10.19
N SER A 430 -5.57 16.85 -9.59
CA SER A 430 -4.53 17.72 -10.16
C SER A 430 -3.98 17.15 -11.48
N GLY A 431 -3.82 15.83 -11.59
CA GLY A 431 -3.43 15.16 -12.83
C GLY A 431 -4.44 15.35 -13.97
N PHE A 432 -5.73 15.18 -13.69
CA PHE A 432 -6.83 15.34 -14.65
C PHE A 432 -6.99 16.79 -15.08
N VAL A 433 -6.92 17.73 -14.14
CA VAL A 433 -6.92 19.18 -14.44
C VAL A 433 -5.71 19.56 -15.29
N LYS A 434 -4.53 18.99 -15.03
CA LYS A 434 -3.35 19.17 -15.90
C LYS A 434 -3.54 18.59 -17.30
N ILE A 435 -4.23 17.44 -17.43
CA ILE A 435 -4.61 16.87 -18.72
C ILE A 435 -5.59 17.80 -19.46
N LEU A 436 -6.60 18.36 -18.77
CA LEU A 436 -7.51 19.35 -19.35
C LEU A 436 -6.74 20.58 -19.85
N PHE A 437 -5.81 21.10 -19.05
CA PHE A 437 -4.96 22.22 -19.48
C PHE A 437 -4.01 21.85 -20.62
N ALA A 438 -3.57 20.60 -20.72
CA ALA A 438 -2.80 20.09 -21.85
C ALA A 438 -3.63 20.09 -23.14
N PHE A 439 -4.85 19.55 -23.10
CA PHE A 439 -5.76 19.52 -24.25
C PHE A 439 -6.27 20.90 -24.67
N SER A 440 -6.43 21.83 -23.73
CA SER A 440 -6.80 23.22 -24.03
C SER A 440 -5.68 24.04 -24.70
N GLY A 441 -4.47 23.49 -24.82
CA GLY A 441 -3.30 24.18 -25.37
C GLY A 441 -2.64 25.17 -24.40
N VAL A 442 -3.26 25.51 -23.26
CA VAL A 442 -2.72 26.47 -22.29
C VAL A 442 -1.37 26.01 -21.71
N SER A 443 -1.18 24.71 -21.49
CA SER A 443 0.12 24.19 -21.03
C SER A 443 1.21 24.26 -22.10
N LEU A 444 0.85 24.11 -23.38
CA LEU A 444 1.78 24.27 -24.48
C LEU A 444 2.17 25.75 -24.65
N LEU A 445 1.21 26.67 -24.51
CA LEU A 445 1.45 28.11 -24.56
C LEU A 445 2.33 28.59 -23.39
N ASP A 446 2.13 28.06 -22.18
CA ASP A 446 3.06 28.30 -21.05
C ASP A 446 4.48 27.79 -21.36
N ALA A 447 4.61 26.61 -21.97
CA ALA A 447 5.91 26.05 -22.34
C ALA A 447 6.62 26.87 -23.42
N LEU A 448 5.89 27.31 -24.45
CA LEU A 448 6.43 28.14 -25.53
C LEU A 448 6.84 29.53 -25.02
N TRP A 449 6.05 30.11 -24.12
CA TRP A 449 6.39 31.38 -23.47
C TRP A 449 7.65 31.25 -22.60
N ARG A 450 7.75 30.18 -21.80
CA ARG A 450 8.97 29.88 -21.02
C ARG A 450 10.18 29.68 -21.93
N TYR A 451 10.04 28.96 -23.04
CA TYR A 451 11.13 28.76 -23.97
C TYR A 451 11.59 30.07 -24.64
N ALA A 452 10.64 30.96 -24.99
CA ALA A 452 10.95 32.23 -25.63
C ALA A 452 11.62 33.25 -24.68
N PHE A 453 11.32 33.18 -23.38
CA PHE A 453 11.68 34.23 -22.42
C PHE A 453 12.52 33.74 -21.22
N SER A 454 12.97 32.49 -21.23
CA SER A 454 13.93 31.95 -20.26
C SER A 454 15.17 31.39 -20.97
N GLN A 455 16.28 31.25 -20.25
CA GLN A 455 17.48 30.56 -20.77
C GLN A 455 17.34 29.02 -20.73
N LYS A 456 16.13 28.49 -20.55
CA LYS A 456 15.87 27.04 -20.43
C LYS A 456 15.71 26.42 -21.81
N THR A 457 16.09 25.15 -21.92
CA THR A 457 15.81 24.36 -23.12
C THR A 457 14.30 24.15 -23.32
N PHE A 458 13.88 23.82 -24.54
CA PHE A 458 12.48 23.50 -24.83
C PHE A 458 11.96 22.33 -23.97
N SER A 459 12.81 21.33 -23.72
CA SER A 459 12.47 20.18 -22.86
C SER A 459 12.22 20.60 -21.40
N GLU A 460 13.08 21.45 -20.84
CA GLU A 460 12.92 22.00 -19.49
C GLU A 460 11.67 22.87 -19.37
N SER A 461 11.39 23.67 -20.41
CA SER A 461 10.20 24.52 -20.48
C SER A 461 8.91 23.70 -20.55
N MET A 462 8.88 22.62 -21.34
CA MET A 462 7.78 21.65 -21.38
C MET A 462 7.60 20.92 -20.05
N ASN A 463 8.69 20.47 -19.42
CA ASN A 463 8.62 19.79 -18.12
C ASN A 463 8.09 20.72 -17.01
N ALA A 464 8.53 21.99 -17.00
CA ALA A 464 8.02 23.00 -16.07
C ALA A 464 6.53 23.30 -16.30
N ALA A 465 6.11 23.49 -17.54
CA ALA A 465 4.73 23.87 -17.87
C ALA A 465 3.70 22.76 -17.60
N PHE A 466 4.08 21.50 -17.76
CA PHE A 466 3.21 20.34 -17.49
C PHE A 466 3.32 19.85 -16.03
N GLY A 467 4.01 20.59 -15.17
CA GLY A 467 4.17 20.23 -13.76
C GLY A 467 4.96 18.95 -13.54
N ARG A 468 5.75 18.51 -14.53
CA ARG A 468 6.77 17.48 -14.41
C ARG A 468 8.03 18.12 -13.86
N GLN A 469 7.97 18.61 -12.62
CA GLN A 469 9.20 18.94 -11.92
C GLN A 469 9.92 17.63 -11.61
N GLY A 470 10.83 17.23 -12.51
CA GLY A 470 11.99 16.49 -12.06
C GLY A 470 12.70 17.41 -11.09
N HIS A 471 12.65 17.09 -9.79
CA HIS A 471 13.55 17.72 -8.85
C HIS A 471 14.95 17.30 -9.29
N HIS A 472 15.67 18.21 -9.97
CA HIS A 472 17.11 18.10 -10.08
C HIS A 472 17.65 18.32 -8.67
N HIS A 473 17.68 17.25 -7.89
CA HIS A 473 18.62 17.16 -6.80
C HIS A 473 19.98 17.30 -7.47
N GLY A 474 20.75 18.32 -7.08
CA GLY A 474 22.16 18.35 -7.40
C GLY A 474 22.70 16.97 -7.03
N HIS A 475 23.14 16.22 -8.04
CA HIS A 475 23.76 14.93 -7.82
C HIS A 475 25.11 15.24 -7.17
N SER A 476 25.08 15.38 -5.85
CA SER A 476 26.26 15.07 -5.06
C SER A 476 26.57 13.63 -5.40
N HIS A 477 27.70 13.42 -6.09
CA HIS A 477 28.41 12.14 -6.09
C HIS A 477 28.91 11.90 -4.66
N ALA A 478 27.99 11.77 -3.71
CA ALA A 478 28.30 11.33 -2.37
C ALA A 478 28.90 9.94 -2.54
N ALA A 479 30.09 9.75 -1.99
CA ALA A 479 30.73 8.44 -1.94
C ALA A 479 29.70 7.42 -1.40
N LEU A 480 29.60 6.27 -2.07
CA LEU A 480 28.68 5.23 -1.66
C LEU A 480 28.93 4.91 -0.17
N PRO A 481 27.87 4.82 0.65
CA PRO A 481 28.04 4.46 2.04
C PRO A 481 28.74 3.10 2.12
N ARG A 482 29.61 2.93 3.10
CA ARG A 482 30.36 1.68 3.28
C ARG A 482 29.39 0.53 3.48
N VAL A 483 29.52 -0.53 2.68
CA VAL A 483 28.74 -1.76 2.84
C VAL A 483 29.02 -2.34 4.23
N PRO A 484 27.99 -2.60 5.06
CA PRO A 484 28.17 -3.22 6.37
C PRO A 484 28.89 -4.57 6.23
N THR A 485 29.93 -4.76 7.02
CA THR A 485 30.69 -6.02 7.02
C THR A 485 29.91 -7.04 7.84
N MET A 486 29.29 -8.00 7.16
CA MET A 486 28.50 -9.03 7.82
C MET A 486 29.40 -10.11 8.44
N PRO A 487 29.14 -10.52 9.69
CA PRO A 487 29.92 -11.58 10.33
C PRO A 487 29.72 -12.91 9.59
N ALA A 488 30.71 -13.80 9.68
CA ALA A 488 30.69 -15.09 9.00
C ALA A 488 29.42 -15.90 9.35
N ASN A 489 29.01 -15.91 10.61
CA ASN A 489 27.80 -16.60 11.07
C ASN A 489 26.52 -16.08 10.40
N TRP A 490 26.40 -14.76 10.18
CA TRP A 490 25.27 -14.20 9.44
C TRP A 490 25.31 -14.60 7.96
N LYS A 491 26.49 -14.55 7.31
CA LYS A 491 26.61 -14.96 5.90
C LYS A 491 26.26 -16.44 5.70
N LYS A 492 26.68 -17.33 6.61
CA LYS A 492 26.27 -18.74 6.62
C LYS A 492 24.75 -18.88 6.75
N GLN A 493 24.13 -18.14 7.67
CA GLN A 493 22.67 -18.13 7.86
C GLN A 493 21.90 -17.60 6.64
N GLU A 494 22.41 -16.52 6.01
CA GLU A 494 21.85 -15.95 4.79
C GLU A 494 21.86 -16.97 3.64
N MET A 495 22.92 -17.77 3.53
CA MET A 495 23.01 -18.86 2.56
C MET A 495 21.99 -19.96 2.83
N LEU A 496 21.81 -20.40 4.07
CA LEU A 496 20.78 -21.40 4.43
C LEU A 496 19.37 -20.92 4.03
N LEU A 497 19.04 -19.67 4.33
CA LEU A 497 17.73 -19.09 3.99
C LEU A 497 17.50 -19.07 2.46
N LYS A 498 18.54 -18.76 1.68
CA LYS A 498 18.45 -18.78 0.21
C LYS A 498 18.25 -20.19 -0.34
N ILE A 499 18.88 -21.19 0.26
CA ILE A 499 18.70 -22.61 -0.11
C ILE A 499 17.27 -23.04 0.22
N GLU A 500 16.76 -22.71 1.40
CA GLU A 500 15.38 -23.00 1.81
C GLU A 500 14.36 -22.34 0.88
N ASP A 501 14.55 -21.07 0.51
CA ASP A 501 13.70 -20.34 -0.42
C ASP A 501 13.64 -21.03 -1.79
N GLU A 502 14.79 -21.47 -2.31
CA GLU A 502 14.86 -22.13 -3.60
C GLU A 502 14.32 -23.57 -3.53
N GLN A 503 14.51 -24.26 -2.40
CA GLN A 503 13.90 -25.57 -2.12
C GLN A 503 12.37 -25.49 -2.11
N GLN A 504 11.79 -24.55 -1.36
CA GLN A 504 10.33 -24.38 -1.28
C GLN A 504 9.71 -24.10 -2.65
N ARG A 505 10.40 -23.31 -3.50
CA ARG A 505 9.96 -23.06 -4.88
C ARG A 505 9.85 -24.35 -5.70
N TYR A 506 10.82 -25.26 -5.56
CA TYR A 506 10.81 -26.54 -6.25
C TYR A 506 9.82 -27.53 -5.64
N GLN A 507 9.58 -27.49 -4.33
CA GLN A 507 8.57 -28.32 -3.67
C GLN A 507 7.14 -27.96 -4.12
N HIS A 508 6.88 -26.69 -4.42
CA HIS A 508 5.59 -26.24 -4.95
C HIS A 508 5.43 -26.39 -6.47
N ALA A 509 6.49 -26.75 -7.18
CA ALA A 509 6.43 -26.99 -8.62
C ALA A 509 6.05 -28.44 -8.93
N TYR A 510 5.10 -28.63 -9.86
CA TYR A 510 4.66 -29.96 -10.28
C TYR A 510 5.69 -30.62 -11.21
N GLY A 511 6.03 -31.89 -10.93
CA GLY A 511 6.83 -32.74 -11.82
C GLY A 511 8.05 -33.42 -11.17
N LYS A 512 8.48 -34.55 -11.75
CA LYS A 512 9.60 -35.38 -11.24
C LYS A 512 10.93 -34.60 -11.15
N LYS A 513 11.19 -33.71 -12.12
CA LYS A 513 12.39 -32.85 -12.13
C LYS A 513 12.39 -31.80 -11.00
N ALA A 514 11.23 -31.27 -10.64
CA ALA A 514 11.11 -30.32 -9.53
C ALA A 514 11.36 -31.00 -8.17
N LYS A 515 10.81 -32.22 -7.99
CA LYS A 515 11.07 -33.03 -6.79
C LYS A 515 12.55 -33.40 -6.64
N ALA A 516 13.23 -33.78 -7.73
CA ALA A 516 14.67 -34.06 -7.70
C ALA A 516 15.49 -32.83 -7.27
N LYS A 517 15.18 -31.65 -7.84
CA LYS A 517 15.83 -30.39 -7.43
C LYS A 517 15.55 -30.00 -5.99
N ALA A 518 14.36 -30.26 -5.48
CA ALA A 518 14.07 -30.03 -4.06
C ALA A 518 14.92 -30.94 -3.15
N GLN A 519 15.16 -32.18 -3.54
CA GLN A 519 16.07 -33.10 -2.82
C GLN A 519 17.53 -32.65 -2.91
N GLU A 520 17.98 -32.16 -4.08
CA GLU A 520 19.32 -31.57 -4.23
C GLU A 520 19.53 -30.38 -3.28
N MET A 521 18.55 -29.48 -3.19
CA MET A 521 18.59 -28.35 -2.26
C MET A 521 18.57 -28.79 -0.80
N GLN A 522 17.82 -29.83 -0.44
CA GLN A 522 17.84 -30.40 0.91
C GLN A 522 19.22 -31.00 1.25
N THR A 523 19.86 -31.70 0.31
CA THR A 523 21.21 -32.24 0.50
C THR A 523 22.21 -31.11 0.72
N LEU A 524 22.11 -30.03 -0.07
CA LEU A 524 22.94 -28.84 0.09
C LEU A 524 22.72 -28.17 1.45
N HIS A 525 21.46 -28.05 1.88
CA HIS A 525 21.09 -27.52 3.19
C HIS A 525 21.76 -28.30 4.32
N ASN A 526 21.64 -29.63 4.31
CA ASN A 526 22.21 -30.51 5.35
C ASN A 526 23.75 -30.43 5.41
N HIS A 527 24.42 -30.31 4.26
CA HIS A 527 25.89 -30.14 4.24
C HIS A 527 26.29 -28.80 4.84
N LEU A 528 25.59 -27.72 4.48
CA LEU A 528 25.90 -26.38 4.95
C LEU A 528 25.58 -26.22 6.45
N GLU A 529 24.54 -26.88 6.94
CA GLU A 529 24.20 -26.96 8.37
C GLU A 529 25.27 -27.72 9.18
N LYS A 530 25.79 -28.84 8.67
CA LYS A 530 26.92 -29.55 9.31
C LYS A 530 28.18 -28.68 9.38
N ALA A 531 28.48 -27.93 8.32
CA ALA A 531 29.59 -26.98 8.30
C ALA A 531 29.42 -25.78 9.25
N MET A 532 28.20 -25.53 9.76
CA MET A 532 27.92 -24.49 10.75
C MET A 532 28.22 -24.89 12.19
N VAL A 533 28.25 -26.19 12.52
CA VAL A 533 28.50 -26.68 13.90
C VAL A 533 29.93 -26.37 14.37
N ASN A 534 30.87 -26.18 13.44
CA ASN A 534 32.22 -25.70 13.74
C ASN A 534 32.22 -24.15 13.74
N ASN A 535 32.33 -23.55 14.92
CA ASN A 535 32.31 -22.09 15.16
C ASN A 535 33.47 -21.28 14.52
N GLY A 536 34.32 -21.92 13.71
CA GLY A 536 35.40 -21.26 12.95
C GLY A 536 34.97 -20.78 11.56
N PRO A 537 35.87 -20.11 10.80
CA PRO A 537 35.74 -20.08 9.34
C PRO A 537 35.54 -21.53 8.87
N PRO A 538 34.73 -21.76 7.83
CA PRO A 538 34.55 -23.12 7.32
C PRO A 538 35.95 -23.70 7.09
N GLU A 539 36.26 -24.86 7.69
CA GLU A 539 37.43 -25.64 7.30
C GLU A 539 37.43 -25.77 5.78
N PRO A 540 38.58 -26.02 5.13
CA PRO A 540 38.64 -26.34 3.70
C PRO A 540 37.86 -27.63 3.42
N ASP A 541 36.53 -27.53 3.45
CA ASP A 541 35.60 -28.56 3.09
C ASP A 541 35.53 -28.47 1.57
N ASN A 542 36.54 -29.06 0.94
CA ASN A 542 36.61 -29.25 -0.50
C ASN A 542 35.38 -30.00 -1.00
N THR A 543 34.70 -30.75 -0.12
CA THR A 543 33.48 -31.49 -0.40
C THR A 543 32.29 -30.59 -0.71
N LEU A 544 32.10 -29.44 -0.04
CA LEU A 544 30.99 -28.54 -0.36
C LEU A 544 31.24 -27.75 -1.65
N THR A 545 32.49 -27.32 -1.89
CA THR A 545 32.87 -26.64 -3.15
C THR A 545 32.87 -27.60 -4.34
N SER A 546 33.37 -28.83 -4.16
CA SER A 546 33.25 -29.88 -5.18
C SER A 546 31.78 -30.20 -5.43
N PHE A 547 30.96 -30.34 -4.39
CA PHE A 547 29.52 -30.59 -4.54
C PHE A 547 28.82 -29.46 -5.30
N LEU A 548 29.06 -28.19 -4.94
CA LEU A 548 28.46 -27.05 -5.64
C LEU A 548 28.90 -26.96 -7.11
N SER A 549 30.18 -27.23 -7.40
CA SER A 549 30.72 -27.22 -8.75
C SER A 549 30.23 -28.41 -9.59
N GLU A 550 30.15 -29.61 -9.02
CA GLU A 550 29.56 -30.80 -9.65
C GLU A 550 28.08 -30.59 -9.98
N GLN A 551 27.30 -30.05 -9.04
CA GLN A 551 25.88 -29.76 -9.26
C GLN A 551 25.66 -28.67 -10.31
N LYS A 552 26.52 -27.64 -10.32
CA LYS A 552 26.53 -26.63 -11.38
C LYS A 552 26.78 -27.27 -12.74
N LEU A 553 27.80 -28.13 -12.87
CA LEU A 553 28.11 -28.87 -14.10
C LEU A 553 26.95 -29.78 -14.53
N ALA A 554 26.34 -30.51 -13.61
CA ALA A 554 25.18 -31.36 -13.88
C ALA A 554 23.96 -30.55 -14.36
N SER A 555 23.72 -29.38 -13.77
CA SER A 555 22.63 -28.47 -14.17
C SER A 555 22.81 -27.86 -15.57
N ILE A 556 24.07 -27.73 -16.02
CA ILE A 556 24.43 -27.29 -17.36
C ILE A 556 24.35 -28.46 -18.36
N GLY A 557 24.78 -29.66 -17.94
CA GLY A 557 24.84 -30.87 -18.77
C GLY A 557 23.48 -31.44 -19.20
N ASN A 558 22.44 -31.28 -18.37
CA ASN A 558 21.08 -31.77 -18.66
C ASN A 558 20.29 -30.93 -19.71
N ASN A 559 20.88 -29.86 -20.25
CA ASN A 559 20.26 -28.96 -21.25
C ASN A 559 20.89 -29.08 -22.65
N ARG A 560 21.39 -30.28 -23.01
CA ARG A 560 21.94 -30.55 -24.35
C ARG A 560 20.83 -30.75 -25.39
N SER A 561 20.27 -29.66 -25.92
CA SER A 561 19.68 -29.64 -27.27
C SER A 561 20.40 -28.58 -28.10
N MET A 562 21.23 -29.03 -29.05
CA MET A 562 21.93 -28.19 -30.02
C MET A 562 20.88 -27.47 -30.88
N LEU A 563 20.72 -26.15 -30.77
CA LEU A 563 20.25 -25.26 -31.85
C LEU A 563 19.99 -23.78 -31.43
N PHE A 564 20.11 -23.40 -30.16
CA PHE A 564 19.91 -21.99 -29.75
C PHE A 564 20.99 -21.49 -28.77
N PRO A 565 21.37 -20.20 -28.81
CA PRO A 565 22.34 -19.61 -27.88
C PRO A 565 21.84 -19.74 -26.44
N ARG A 566 22.74 -20.20 -25.58
CA ARG A 566 22.51 -20.68 -24.21
C ARG A 566 21.90 -19.60 -23.31
N THR A 567 20.68 -19.81 -22.84
CA THR A 567 20.22 -19.19 -21.59
C THR A 567 20.68 -20.06 -20.43
N THR A 568 21.54 -19.52 -19.55
CA THR A 568 21.86 -20.19 -18.29
C THR A 568 20.57 -20.38 -17.51
N THR A 569 20.24 -21.62 -17.13
CA THR A 569 19.03 -21.85 -16.34
C THR A 569 19.18 -21.17 -14.98
N ARG A 570 18.08 -20.65 -14.47
CA ARG A 570 18.01 -19.99 -13.15
C ARG A 570 18.68 -20.81 -12.03
N GLY A 571 18.57 -22.14 -12.07
CA GLY A 571 19.24 -23.04 -11.11
C GLY A 571 20.76 -23.00 -11.19
N ALA A 572 21.34 -22.99 -12.40
CA ALA A 572 22.79 -22.84 -12.59
C ALA A 572 23.29 -21.46 -12.11
N GLN A 573 22.50 -20.40 -12.34
CA GLN A 573 22.81 -19.06 -11.82
C GLN A 573 22.70 -18.98 -10.30
N PHE A 574 21.79 -19.73 -9.67
CA PHE A 574 21.70 -19.84 -8.22
C PHE A 574 22.93 -20.54 -7.64
N LEU A 575 23.30 -21.72 -8.17
CA LEU A 575 24.47 -22.47 -7.70
C LEU A 575 25.77 -21.70 -7.87
N ALA A 576 25.95 -20.99 -9.00
CA ALA A 576 27.12 -20.14 -9.22
C ALA A 576 27.22 -18.98 -8.20
N ARG A 577 26.08 -18.42 -7.78
CA ARG A 577 26.05 -17.40 -6.71
C ARG A 577 26.39 -18.00 -5.37
N MET A 578 25.89 -19.19 -5.05
CA MET A 578 26.20 -19.89 -3.80
C MET A 578 27.67 -20.28 -3.70
N GLU A 579 28.26 -20.77 -4.80
CA GLU A 579 29.69 -21.06 -4.91
C GLU A 579 30.54 -19.82 -4.63
N LYS A 580 30.21 -18.68 -5.26
CA LYS A 580 30.88 -17.41 -5.01
C LYS A 580 30.72 -16.93 -3.56
N GLN A 581 29.51 -17.01 -2.99
CA GLN A 581 29.30 -16.61 -1.60
C GLN A 581 30.08 -17.50 -0.62
N TYR A 582 30.22 -18.80 -0.92
CA TYR A 582 31.01 -19.73 -0.14
C TYR A 582 32.52 -19.45 -0.23
N SER A 583 33.03 -19.12 -1.43
CA SER A 583 34.43 -18.72 -1.57
C SER A 583 34.73 -17.42 -0.82
N ASP A 584 33.81 -16.44 -0.87
CA ASP A 584 33.96 -15.17 -0.17
C ASP A 584 33.94 -15.35 1.36
N LEU A 585 33.25 -16.38 1.87
CA LEU A 585 33.26 -16.77 3.28
C LEU A 585 34.62 -17.29 3.75
N ARG A 586 35.36 -18.00 2.88
CA ARG A 586 36.71 -18.53 3.18
C ARG A 586 37.75 -17.42 3.34
N LEU A 587 37.52 -16.27 2.72
CA LEU A 587 38.43 -15.13 2.74
C LEU A 587 38.23 -14.23 3.97
N LEU A 588 37.25 -14.52 4.84
CA LEU A 588 37.03 -13.75 6.06
C LEU A 588 38.00 -14.21 7.15
N PRO A 589 38.63 -13.26 7.88
CA PRO A 589 39.48 -13.61 9.00
C PRO A 589 38.67 -14.35 10.07
N ALA A 590 39.28 -15.36 10.70
CA ALA A 590 38.72 -16.01 11.89
C ALA A 590 38.64 -14.96 12.99
N VAL A 591 37.43 -14.48 13.31
CA VAL A 591 37.22 -13.61 14.46
C VAL A 591 36.97 -14.54 15.65
N GLY A 592 37.96 -14.62 16.53
CA GLY A 592 37.85 -15.22 17.86
C GLY A 592 37.14 -14.29 18.83
#